data_AF-A0A959T7X8-F1
#
_entry.id   AF-A0A959T7X8-F1
#
_cell.length_a   1.000
_cell.length_b   1.000
_cell.length_c   1.000
_cell.angle_alpha   90.00
_cell.angle_beta   90.00
_cell.angle_gamma   90.00
#
_symmetry.space_group_name_H-M   'P 1'
#
loop_
_entity.id
_entity.type
_entity.pdbx_description
1 polymer ?
#
loop_
_entity_poly.entity_id
_entity_poly.type
_entity_poly.pdbx_seq_one_letter_code
_entity_poly.pdbx_strand_id
1 'polypeptide(L)' 'MAPHPLQPLSDLVDLFLPRRCSACDRGLRPQERALCLHCLEDLPLTRFHDDPKNPVALAFAGRIPVVSATALLRFD' A
#
# COMPACT_ATOMS: atom_id res chain seq x y z
N MET A 1 -18.65 6.09 -3.03
CA MET A 1 -18.50 5.96 -4.49
C MET A 1 -19.63 6.77 -5.10
N ALA A 2 -19.45 8.09 -5.24
CA ALA A 2 -20.46 8.94 -5.86
C ALA A 2 -20.20 8.94 -7.38
N PRO A 3 -21.24 8.93 -8.23
CA PRO A 3 -21.05 9.13 -9.66
C PRO A 3 -20.52 10.55 -9.88
N HIS A 4 -19.31 10.66 -10.43
CA HIS A 4 -18.78 11.95 -10.87
C HIS A 4 -19.49 12.35 -12.17
N PRO A 5 -19.87 13.63 -12.37
CA PRO A 5 -20.61 14.07 -13.55
C PRO A 5 -19.84 13.95 -14.88
N LEU A 6 -18.56 13.56 -14.86
CA LEU A 6 -17.67 13.45 -16.02
C LEU A 6 -17.05 12.05 -16.20
N GLN A 7 -17.78 10.99 -15.83
CA GLN A 7 -17.33 9.59 -15.92
C GLN A 7 -16.68 9.18 -17.26
N PRO A 8 -17.21 9.53 -18.46
CA PRO A 8 -16.60 9.06 -19.71
C PRO A 8 -15.20 9.64 -19.97
N LEU A 9 -14.90 10.84 -19.47
CA LEU A 9 -13.59 11.46 -19.65
C LEU A 9 -12.55 10.84 -18.70
N SER A 10 -12.94 10.55 -17.45
CA SER A 10 -12.04 9.88 -16.51
C SER A 10 -11.68 8.48 -16.98
N ASP A 11 -12.64 7.74 -17.54
CA ASP A 11 -12.40 6.38 -18.04
C ASP A 11 -11.46 6.36 -19.25
N LEU A 12 -11.56 7.38 -20.13
CA LEU A 12 -10.63 7.58 -21.23
C LEU A 12 -9.22 7.92 -20.74
N VAL A 13 -9.09 8.78 -19.74
CA VAL A 13 -7.80 9.13 -19.15
C VAL A 13 -7.17 7.91 -18.50
N ASP A 14 -7.93 7.11 -17.76
CA ASP A 14 -7.46 5.89 -17.10
C ASP A 14 -6.96 4.81 -18.10
N LEU A 15 -7.39 4.86 -19.37
CA LEU A 15 -6.88 3.99 -20.43
C LEU A 15 -5.44 4.33 -20.84
N PHE A 16 -5.10 5.62 -20.89
CA PHE A 16 -3.77 6.09 -21.31
C PHE A 16 -2.83 6.35 -20.13
N LEU A 17 -3.38 6.75 -18.99
CA LEU A 17 -2.67 7.01 -17.73
C LEU A 17 -3.31 6.17 -16.61
N PRO A 18 -3.16 4.83 -16.65
CA PRO A 18 -3.70 3.99 -15.61
C PRO A 18 -3.05 4.32 -14.27
N ARG A 19 -3.85 4.27 -13.20
CA ARG A 19 -3.32 4.25 -11.83
C ARG A 19 -2.36 3.07 -11.68
N ARG A 20 -1.20 3.28 -11.06
CA ARG A 20 -0.14 2.26 -10.98
C ARG A 20 0.03 1.74 -9.56
N CYS A 21 0.29 0.45 -9.43
CA CYS A 21 0.58 -0.20 -8.17
C CYS A 21 1.85 0.38 -7.55
N SER A 22 1.79 0.78 -6.28
CA SER A 22 2.94 1.38 -5.58
C SER A 22 4.11 0.41 -5.33
N ALA A 23 3.91 -0.89 -5.57
CA ALA A 23 4.94 -1.92 -5.37
C ALA A 23 5.55 -2.45 -6.68
N CYS A 24 4.72 -2.85 -7.65
CA CYS A 24 5.19 -3.49 -8.89
C CYS A 24 4.92 -2.70 -10.16
N ASP A 25 4.35 -1.49 -10.04
CA ASP A 25 4.12 -0.56 -11.14
C ASP A 25 3.14 -1.06 -12.25
N ARG A 26 2.45 -2.19 -12.02
CA ARG A 26 1.34 -2.68 -12.85
C ARG A 26 0.12 -1.76 -12.75
N GLY A 27 -0.69 -1.69 -13.81
CA GLY A 27 -1.95 -0.95 -13.80
C GLY A 27 -2.95 -1.52 -12.79
N LEU A 28 -3.59 -0.64 -12.03
CA LEU A 28 -4.60 -0.96 -11.01
C LEU A 28 -5.99 -1.02 -11.64
N ARG A 29 -6.76 -2.05 -11.27
CA ARG A 29 -8.19 -2.16 -11.57
C ARG A 29 -8.98 -1.08 -10.83
N PRO A 30 -10.20 -0.72 -11.26
CA PRO A 30 -11.02 0.30 -10.60
C PRO A 30 -11.25 0.05 -9.10
N GLN A 31 -11.36 -1.22 -8.69
CA GLN A 31 -11.56 -1.63 -7.29
C GLN A 31 -10.25 -1.61 -6.48
N GLU A 32 -9.10 -1.61 -7.15
CA GLU A 32 -7.78 -1.53 -6.53
C GLU A 32 -7.42 -0.05 -6.28
N ARG A 33 -6.73 0.21 -5.17
CA ARG A 33 -6.45 1.59 -4.71
C ARG A 33 -4.97 1.94 -4.77
N ALA A 34 -4.14 1.20 -4.06
CA ALA A 34 -2.69 1.44 -3.95
C ALA A 34 -1.86 0.23 -4.39
N LEU A 35 -2.37 -0.96 -4.13
CA LEU A 35 -1.74 -2.23 -4.48
C LEU A 35 -2.64 -3.01 -5.43
N CYS A 36 -2.02 -3.68 -6.40
CA CYS A 36 -2.71 -4.67 -7.21
C CYS A 36 -2.93 -5.94 -6.39
N LEU A 37 -3.91 -6.75 -6.78
CA LEU A 37 -4.24 -7.98 -6.08
C LEU A 37 -3.04 -8.92 -5.92
N HIS A 38 -2.22 -9.05 -6.96
CA HIS A 38 -1.01 -9.87 -6.95
C HIS A 38 -0.03 -9.46 -5.84
N CYS A 39 0.30 -8.16 -5.75
CA CYS A 39 1.17 -7.69 -4.68
C CYS A 39 0.52 -7.85 -3.31
N LEU A 40 -0.80 -7.64 -3.20
CA LEU A 40 -1.48 -7.77 -1.92
C LEU A 40 -1.47 -9.22 -1.39
N GLU A 41 -1.62 -10.18 -2.30
CA GLU A 41 -1.60 -11.62 -1.98
C GLU A 41 -0.19 -12.11 -1.60
N ASP A 42 0.84 -11.56 -2.23
CA ASP A 42 2.24 -11.93 -1.98
C ASP A 42 2.82 -11.32 -0.69
N LEU A 43 2.12 -10.39 -0.04
CA LEU A 43 2.64 -9.69 1.15
C LEU A 43 2.60 -10.57 2.41
N PRO A 44 3.75 -10.86 3.04
CA PRO A 44 3.80 -11.64 4.26
C PRO A 44 3.28 -10.85 5.47
N LEU A 45 2.56 -11.54 6.37
CA LEU A 45 2.24 -11.03 7.71
C LEU A 45 3.50 -11.01 8.56
N THR A 46 3.87 -9.84 9.07
CA THR A 46 5.18 -9.65 9.72
C THR A 46 5.22 -10.07 11.19
N ARG A 47 4.07 -9.98 11.87
CA ARG A 47 3.94 -10.14 13.33
C ARG A 47 4.93 -9.33 14.17
N PHE A 48 5.38 -8.16 13.68
CA PHE A 48 6.37 -7.34 14.38
C PHE A 48 5.94 -6.83 15.76
N HIS A 49 4.66 -6.92 16.13
CA HIS A 49 4.20 -6.59 17.48
C HIS A 49 4.72 -7.59 18.54
N ASP A 50 5.03 -8.83 18.15
CA ASP A 50 5.57 -9.87 19.04
C ASP A 50 7.12 -9.96 18.98
N ASP A 51 7.76 -9.20 18.09
CA ASP A 51 9.19 -9.30 17.82
C ASP A 51 10.00 -8.30 18.69
N PRO A 52 10.89 -8.78 19.58
CA PRO A 52 11.75 -7.88 20.36
C PRO A 52 12.77 -7.11 19.51
N LYS A 53 13.04 -7.54 18.27
CA LYS A 53 13.92 -6.87 17.29
C LYS A 53 13.13 -6.25 16.14
N ASN A 54 11.91 -5.78 16.44
CA ASN A 54 11.00 -5.17 15.49
C ASN A 54 11.67 -4.05 14.65
N PRO A 55 11.79 -4.22 13.32
CA PRO A 55 12.44 -3.26 12.45
C PRO A 55 11.70 -1.92 12.37
N VAL A 56 10.39 -1.91 12.59
CA VAL A 56 9.57 -0.69 12.63
C VAL A 56 9.93 0.14 13.86
N ALA A 57 10.05 -0.48 15.03
CA ALA A 57 10.48 0.22 16.24
C ALA A 57 11.91 0.75 16.10
N LEU A 58 12.81 -0.05 15.51
CA LEU A 58 14.20 0.34 15.25
C LEU A 58 14.31 1.53 14.29
N ALA A 59 13.40 1.66 13.31
CA ALA A 59 13.40 2.79 12.37
C ALA A 59 13.17 4.16 13.06
N PHE A 60 12.54 4.17 14.24
CA PHE A 60 12.32 5.37 15.05
C PHE A 60 13.31 5.51 16.21
N ALA A 61 14.13 4.50 16.47
CA ALA A 61 15.08 4.49 17.58
C ALA A 61 16.03 5.71 17.50
N GLY A 62 16.11 6.46 18.60
CA GLY A 62 16.93 7.67 18.70
C GLY A 62 16.39 8.91 17.99
N ARG A 63 15.27 8.83 17.27
CA ARG A 63 14.63 9.99 16.61
C ARG A 63 13.52 10.60 17.44
N ILE A 64 12.60 9.75 17.90
CA ILE A 64 11.45 10.14 18.72
C ILE A 64 11.17 9.06 19.76
N PRO A 65 10.64 9.42 20.93
CA PRO A 65 10.20 8.44 21.91
C PRO A 65 8.96 7.71 21.37
N VAL A 66 9.09 6.41 21.09
CA VAL A 66 7.98 5.56 20.64
C VAL A 66 7.77 4.46 21.68
N VAL A 67 6.52 4.29 22.12
CA VAL A 67 6.15 3.25 23.10
C VAL A 67 5.98 1.89 22.41
N SER A 68 5.38 1.88 21.22
CA SER A 68 5.24 0.69 20.37
C SER A 68 5.07 1.11 18.90
N ALA A 69 5.59 0.29 17.99
CA ALA A 69 5.43 0.47 16.55
C ALA A 69 5.21 -0.91 15.91
N THR A 70 4.44 -1.01 14.83
CA THR A 70 4.25 -2.28 14.12
C THR A 70 3.78 -2.00 12.69
N ALA A 71 3.94 -2.96 11.80
CA ALA A 71 3.41 -2.93 10.45
C ALA A 71 2.82 -4.30 10.14
N LEU A 72 1.53 -4.38 9.78
CA LEU A 72 0.87 -5.66 9.54
C LEU A 72 1.51 -6.44 8.37
N LEU A 73 1.89 -5.73 7.32
CA LEU A 73 2.45 -6.24 6.07
C LEU A 73 3.76 -5.48 5.76
N ARG A 74 4.67 -6.13 5.04
CA ARG A 74 5.95 -5.53 4.61
C ARG A 74 6.27 -5.93 3.17
N PHE A 75 6.70 -4.96 2.37
CA PHE A 75 7.29 -5.21 1.05
C PHE A 75 8.72 -5.75 1.22
N ASP A 76 9.04 -6.81 0.48
CA ASP A 76 10.39 -7.36 0.37
C ASP A 76 11.14 -6.80 -0.84
#